data_AF-A0A514XJJ4-F1
#
_entry.id   AF-A0A514XJJ4-F1
#
_cell.length_a   1.000
_cell.length_b   1.000
_cell.length_c   1.000
_cell.angle_alpha   90.00
_cell.angle_beta   90.00
_cell.angle_gamma   90.00
#
_symmetry.space_group_name_H-M   'P 1'
#
loop_
_entity.id
_entity.type
_entity.pdbx_description
1 polymer ?
#
loop_
_entity_poly.entity_id
_entity_poly.type
_entity_poly.pdbx_seq_one_letter_code
_entity_poly.pdbx_strand_id
1 'polypeptide(L)'
;MCKTTLALFLAFASIAWATPRTKADLLADLKVRREKAAKLDFTDAAAEFIKANAVVKSSADSYRKMKNPVLTEAEEQVLFVAYSMEPVKSLAGTSKPSAQACAKAKRQIILEDKGTKTEDSSFSHEATEALAWLEVLCK
;
A
#
# COMPACT_ATOMS: atom_id res chain seq x y z
N MET A 1 -29.65 -47.18 -31.13
CA MET A 1 -29.35 -47.12 -29.69
C MET A 1 -27.88 -46.77 -29.53
N CYS A 2 -27.55 -45.52 -29.20
CA CYS A 2 -26.16 -45.09 -28.97
C CYS A 2 -26.11 -44.42 -27.60
N LYS A 3 -25.28 -44.97 -26.70
CA LYS A 3 -25.04 -44.48 -25.34
C LYS A 3 -24.01 -43.36 -25.41
N THR A 4 -24.36 -42.16 -24.95
CA THR A 4 -23.39 -41.08 -24.74
C THR A 4 -23.35 -40.75 -23.26
N THR A 5 -22.44 -41.42 -22.55
CA THR A 5 -21.99 -41.04 -21.21
C THR A 5 -20.79 -40.13 -21.42
N LEU A 6 -20.88 -38.84 -21.06
CA LEU A 6 -19.69 -37.99 -21.02
C LEU A 6 -19.69 -37.10 -19.77
N ALA A 7 -18.92 -37.59 -18.81
CA ALA A 7 -18.06 -36.87 -17.87
C ALA A 7 -18.48 -35.50 -17.36
N LEU A 8 -18.97 -35.51 -16.12
CA LEU A 8 -18.97 -34.41 -15.18
C LEU A 8 -17.53 -33.93 -14.93
N PHE A 9 -17.10 -32.85 -15.58
CA PHE A 9 -15.86 -32.16 -15.23
C PHE A 9 -16.08 -31.37 -13.94
N LEU A 10 -15.68 -31.99 -12.81
CA LEU A 10 -15.43 -31.31 -11.56
C LEU A 10 -14.33 -30.26 -11.78
N ALA A 11 -14.74 -29.00 -11.94
CA ALA A 11 -13.84 -27.86 -11.83
C ALA A 11 -13.37 -27.80 -10.37
N PHE A 12 -12.21 -28.40 -10.09
CA PHE A 12 -11.41 -28.09 -8.92
C PHE A 12 -11.04 -26.61 -9.00
N ALA A 13 -11.83 -25.75 -8.34
CA ALA A 13 -11.42 -24.41 -8.02
C ALA A 13 -10.22 -24.52 -7.07
N SER A 14 -9.02 -24.48 -7.63
CA SER A 14 -7.80 -24.31 -6.86
C SER A 14 -7.93 -22.99 -6.12
N ILE A 15 -8.21 -23.06 -4.82
CA ILE A 15 -8.05 -21.93 -3.91
C ILE A 15 -6.54 -21.67 -3.90
N ALA A 16 -6.07 -20.79 -4.78
CA ALA A 16 -4.72 -20.27 -4.70
C ALA A 16 -4.66 -19.47 -3.40
N TRP A 17 -4.03 -20.03 -2.37
CA TRP A 17 -3.64 -19.26 -1.21
C TRP A 17 -2.59 -18.28 -1.73
N ALA A 18 -3.03 -17.06 -2.04
CA ALA A 18 -2.12 -16.00 -2.46
C ALA A 18 -1.06 -15.86 -1.37
N THR A 19 0.21 -16.12 -1.72
CA THR A 19 1.32 -15.94 -0.80
C THR A 19 1.28 -14.53 -0.23
N PRO A 20 1.42 -14.36 1.10
CA PRO A 20 1.45 -13.04 1.71
C PRO A 20 2.50 -12.17 1.02
N ARG A 21 2.12 -10.95 0.60
CA ARG A 21 3.04 -10.05 -0.10
C ARG A 21 4.11 -9.54 0.85
N THR A 22 5.35 -9.52 0.38
CA THR A 22 6.47 -8.96 1.15
C THR A 22 6.48 -7.44 1.10
N LYS A 23 7.26 -6.80 1.99
CA LYS A 23 7.55 -5.36 1.91
C LYS A 23 8.05 -4.93 0.53
N ALA A 24 8.95 -5.71 -0.07
CA ALA A 24 9.52 -5.39 -1.38
C ALA A 24 8.46 -5.40 -2.49
N ASP A 25 7.57 -6.40 -2.48
CA ASP A 25 6.47 -6.48 -3.47
C ASP A 25 5.51 -5.29 -3.37
N LEU A 26 5.21 -4.86 -2.15
CA LEU A 26 4.33 -3.73 -1.89
C LEU A 26 4.96 -2.41 -2.33
N LEU A 27 6.24 -2.18 -2.00
CA LEU A 27 6.95 -0.97 -2.41
C LEU A 27 7.13 -0.92 -3.94
N ALA A 28 7.35 -2.05 -4.59
CA ALA A 28 7.42 -2.12 -6.05
C ALA A 28 6.07 -1.78 -6.72
N ASP A 29 4.96 -2.35 -6.24
CA ASP A 29 3.62 -2.03 -6.76
C ASP A 29 3.24 -0.55 -6.54
N LEU A 30 3.53 -0.02 -5.34
CA LEU A 30 3.35 1.39 -5.02
C LEU A 30 4.12 2.30 -5.98
N LYS A 31 5.40 2.01 -6.20
CA LYS A 31 6.26 2.79 -7.09
C LYS A 31 5.74 2.79 -8.53
N VAL A 32 5.42 1.62 -9.08
CA VAL A 32 4.90 1.50 -10.46
C VAL A 32 3.61 2.30 -10.62
N ARG A 33 2.70 2.21 -9.65
CA ARG A 33 1.44 2.96 -9.67
C ARG A 33 1.64 4.45 -9.51
N ARG A 34 2.60 4.86 -8.68
CA ARG A 34 2.97 6.27 -8.51
C ARG A 34 3.51 6.88 -9.79
N GLU A 35 4.40 6.18 -10.47
CA GLU A 35 4.97 6.63 -11.75
C GLU A 35 3.90 6.80 -12.82
N LYS A 36 2.87 5.94 -12.81
CA LYS A 36 1.67 6.11 -13.64
C LYS A 36 0.86 7.34 -13.19
N ALA A 37 0.58 7.46 -11.89
CA ALA A 37 -0.21 8.55 -11.30
C ALA A 37 0.43 9.93 -11.47
N ALA A 38 1.76 10.01 -11.55
CA ALA A 38 2.50 11.26 -11.71
C ALA A 38 2.19 12.02 -13.01
N LYS A 39 1.53 11.37 -13.97
CA LYS A 39 1.12 11.94 -15.27
C LYS A 39 -0.38 12.24 -15.33
N LEU A 40 -1.12 11.99 -14.26
CA LEU A 40 -2.57 12.13 -14.19
C LEU A 40 -2.96 13.43 -13.48
N ASP A 41 -4.23 13.83 -13.61
CA ASP A 41 -4.78 14.86 -12.74
C ASP A 41 -4.96 14.34 -11.30
N PHE A 42 -5.31 15.24 -10.38
CA PHE A 42 -5.47 14.91 -8.97
C PHE A 42 -6.48 13.78 -8.74
N THR A 43 -7.62 13.80 -9.42
CA THR A 43 -8.72 12.84 -9.19
C THR A 43 -8.27 11.44 -9.58
N ASP A 44 -7.66 11.31 -10.75
CA ASP A 44 -7.17 10.03 -11.25
C ASP A 44 -5.93 9.54 -10.48
N ALA A 45 -5.04 10.45 -10.09
CA ALA A 45 -3.89 10.13 -9.24
C ALA A 45 -4.32 9.64 -7.84
N ALA A 46 -5.32 10.29 -7.24
CA ALA A 46 -5.91 9.87 -5.96
C ALA A 46 -6.59 8.50 -6.07
N ALA A 47 -7.30 8.24 -7.17
CA ALA A 47 -7.90 6.94 -7.42
C ALA A 47 -6.85 5.82 -7.57
N GLU A 48 -5.74 6.07 -8.26
CA GLU A 48 -4.63 5.12 -8.35
C GLU A 48 -3.96 4.90 -6.99
N PHE A 49 -3.76 5.95 -6.19
CA PHE A 49 -3.27 5.81 -4.82
C PHE A 49 -4.20 4.93 -3.98
N ILE A 50 -5.52 5.18 -4.01
CA ILE A 50 -6.50 4.40 -3.24
C ILE A 50 -6.44 2.92 -3.61
N LYS A 51 -6.31 2.60 -4.90
CA LYS A 51 -6.13 1.22 -5.38
C LYS A 51 -4.84 0.61 -4.86
N ALA A 52 -3.72 1.33 -4.93
CA ALA A 52 -2.43 0.86 -4.42
C ALA A 52 -2.49 0.60 -2.91
N ASN A 53 -3.05 1.56 -2.16
CA ASN A 53 -3.16 1.49 -0.72
C ASN A 53 -4.14 0.39 -0.26
N ALA A 54 -5.17 0.07 -1.04
CA ALA A 54 -6.06 -1.06 -0.75
C ALA A 54 -5.30 -2.41 -0.75
N VAL A 55 -4.33 -2.57 -1.64
CA VAL A 55 -3.48 -3.77 -1.68
C VAL A 55 -2.55 -3.85 -0.47
N VAL A 56 -1.93 -2.73 -0.11
CA VAL A 56 -1.10 -2.62 1.12
C VAL A 56 -1.94 -2.94 2.35
N LYS A 57 -3.12 -2.32 2.48
CA LYS A 57 -4.04 -2.56 3.59
C LYS A 57 -4.52 -4.00 3.66
N SER A 58 -4.86 -4.62 2.52
CA SER A 58 -5.25 -6.03 2.49
C SER A 58 -4.13 -6.95 2.95
N SER A 59 -2.88 -6.60 2.66
CA SER A 59 -1.71 -7.38 3.11
C SER A 59 -1.53 -7.21 4.61
N ALA A 60 -1.54 -5.97 5.12
CA ALA A 60 -1.49 -5.68 6.55
C ALA A 60 -2.62 -6.32 7.37
N ASP A 61 -3.86 -6.27 6.85
CA ASP A 61 -5.03 -6.87 7.51
C ASP A 61 -4.97 -8.40 7.53
N SER A 62 -4.30 -9.03 6.55
CA SER A 62 -4.04 -10.48 6.57
C SER A 62 -3.14 -10.85 7.75
N TYR A 63 -2.07 -10.08 7.99
CA TYR A 63 -1.18 -10.29 9.13
C TYR A 63 -1.87 -10.08 10.48
N ARG A 64 -2.69 -9.03 10.61
CA ARG A 64 -3.47 -8.78 11.85
C ARG A 64 -4.48 -9.87 12.18
N LYS A 65 -4.96 -10.62 11.18
CA LYS A 65 -5.93 -11.71 11.36
C LYS A 65 -5.27 -13.04 11.72
N MET A 66 -3.99 -13.21 11.40
CA MET A 66 -3.23 -14.34 11.90
C MET A 66 -3.08 -14.12 13.41
N LYS A 67 -3.79 -14.92 14.22
CA LYS A 67 -3.84 -14.79 15.69
C LYS A 67 -2.51 -15.16 16.37
N ASN A 68 -1.39 -14.71 15.82
CA ASN A 68 -0.06 -14.94 16.37
C ASN A 68 0.27 -13.76 17.31
N PRO A 69 0.57 -14.01 18.60
CA PRO A 69 0.87 -12.94 19.56
C PRO A 69 2.20 -12.24 19.25
N VAL A 70 3.03 -12.82 18.39
CA VAL A 70 4.32 -12.27 17.97
C VAL A 70 4.34 -12.23 16.45
N LEU A 71 4.49 -11.03 15.90
CA LEU A 71 4.72 -10.82 14.48
C LEU A 71 6.18 -11.15 14.17
N THR A 72 6.43 -11.78 13.04
CA THR A 72 7.78 -11.88 12.50
C THR A 72 8.23 -10.53 11.96
N GLU A 73 9.54 -10.30 11.87
CA GLU A 73 10.11 -9.06 11.33
C GLU A 73 9.55 -8.71 9.94
N ALA A 74 9.36 -9.71 9.07
CA ALA A 74 8.80 -9.51 7.74
C ALA A 74 7.35 -9.01 7.77
N GLU A 75 6.56 -9.41 8.77
CA GLU A 75 5.18 -8.99 8.95
C GLU A 75 5.11 -7.56 9.49
N GLU A 76 5.97 -7.24 10.46
CA GLU A 76 6.14 -5.88 10.97
C GLU A 76 6.53 -4.90 9.85
N GLN A 77 7.45 -5.31 8.97
CA GLN A 77 7.86 -4.54 7.80
C GLN A 77 6.68 -4.22 6.87
N VAL A 78 5.73 -5.15 6.66
CA VAL A 78 4.52 -4.86 5.87
C VAL A 78 3.60 -3.88 6.60
N LEU A 79 3.47 -4.01 7.92
CA LEU A 79 2.70 -3.04 8.71
C LEU A 79 3.31 -1.64 8.64
N PHE A 80 4.64 -1.51 8.66
CA PHE A 80 5.32 -0.21 8.50
C PHE A 80 5.01 0.44 7.15
N VAL A 81 4.98 -0.33 6.06
CA VAL A 81 4.53 0.20 4.75
C VAL A 81 3.12 0.77 4.85
N ALA A 82 2.19 0.05 5.49
CA ALA A 82 0.83 0.52 5.67
C ALA A 82 0.75 1.80 6.52
N TYR A 83 1.48 1.86 7.63
CA TYR A 83 1.51 3.02 8.52
C TYR A 83 2.06 4.27 7.81
N SER A 84 3.18 4.15 7.09
CA SER A 84 3.77 5.29 6.37
C SER A 84 2.85 5.89 5.30
N MET A 85 1.90 5.10 4.78
CA MET A 85 0.96 5.55 3.74
C MET A 85 -0.31 6.22 4.30
N GLU A 86 -0.61 6.09 5.60
CA GLU A 86 -1.83 6.65 6.20
C GLU A 86 -1.93 8.19 6.06
N PRO A 87 -0.85 8.98 6.23
CA PRO A 87 -0.92 10.43 5.98
C PRO A 87 -1.30 10.76 4.54
N VAL A 88 -0.80 10.02 3.55
CA VAL A 88 -1.12 10.21 2.13
C VAL A 88 -2.57 9.85 1.83
N LYS A 89 -3.03 8.72 2.40
CA LYS A 89 -4.41 8.25 2.27
C LYS A 89 -5.43 9.25 2.82
N SER A 90 -5.08 9.95 3.89
CA SER A 90 -5.94 11.00 4.43
C SER A 90 -6.22 12.13 3.43
N LEU A 91 -5.29 12.39 2.51
CA LEU A 91 -5.44 13.40 1.45
C LEU A 91 -6.09 12.85 0.19
N ALA A 92 -5.80 11.60 -0.17
CA ALA A 92 -6.44 10.95 -1.33
C ALA A 92 -7.96 10.80 -1.16
N GLY A 93 -8.45 10.78 0.08
CA GLY A 93 -9.87 10.73 0.40
C GLY A 93 -10.59 12.08 0.36
N THR A 94 -9.90 13.19 0.08
CA THR A 94 -10.49 14.54 0.02
C THR A 94 -10.56 15.07 -1.41
N SER A 95 -11.25 16.21 -1.60
CA SER A 95 -10.99 17.06 -2.76
C SER A 95 -9.54 17.59 -2.75
N LYS A 96 -9.09 18.22 -3.85
CA LYS A 96 -7.70 18.68 -4.03
C LYS A 96 -7.14 19.30 -2.72
N PRO A 97 -6.10 18.72 -2.12
CA PRO A 97 -5.63 19.11 -0.80
C PRO A 97 -5.02 20.51 -0.82
N SER A 98 -5.19 21.25 0.27
CA SER A 98 -4.54 22.55 0.43
C SER A 98 -3.04 22.39 0.71
N ALA A 99 -2.26 23.44 0.46
CA ALA A 99 -0.84 23.47 0.78
C ALA A 99 -0.57 23.17 2.27
N GLN A 100 -1.46 23.61 3.17
CA GLN A 100 -1.37 23.32 4.60
C GLN A 100 -1.60 21.84 4.90
N ALA A 101 -2.58 21.20 4.24
CA ALA A 101 -2.85 19.78 4.40
C ALA A 101 -1.66 18.93 3.92
N CYS A 102 -1.07 19.29 2.78
CA CYS A 102 0.14 18.68 2.24
C CYS A 102 1.35 18.86 3.19
N ALA A 103 1.57 20.07 3.71
CA ALA A 103 2.65 20.32 4.68
C ALA A 103 2.47 19.54 5.98
N LYS A 104 1.21 19.40 6.46
CA LYS A 104 0.89 18.60 7.65
C LYS A 104 1.19 17.11 7.42
N ALA A 105 0.74 16.55 6.29
CA ALA A 105 1.01 15.15 5.95
C ALA A 105 2.51 14.89 5.79
N LYS A 106 3.26 15.81 5.15
CA LYS A 106 4.73 15.73 5.05
C LYS A 106 5.40 15.66 6.42
N ARG A 107 5.02 16.56 7.33
CA ARG A 107 5.56 16.58 8.70
C ARG A 107 5.22 15.30 9.45
N GLN A 108 4.01 14.77 9.28
CA GLN A 108 3.61 13.53 9.93
C GLN A 108 4.45 12.34 9.46
N ILE A 109 4.67 12.19 8.14
CA ILE A 109 5.54 11.13 7.60
C ILE A 109 6.96 11.25 8.16
N ILE A 110 7.52 12.47 8.19
CA ILE A 110 8.87 12.71 8.71
C ILE A 110 8.96 12.38 10.20
N LEU A 111 7.99 12.81 11.01
CA LEU A 111 7.98 12.57 12.46
C LEU A 111 7.81 11.09 12.80
N GLU A 112 6.93 10.38 12.09
CA GLU A 112 6.69 8.96 12.28
C GLU A 112 7.91 8.12 11.86
N ASP A 113 8.61 8.51 10.79
CA ASP A 113 9.81 7.80 10.34
C ASP A 113 11.05 8.10 11.20
N LYS A 114 11.22 9.37 11.58
CA LYS A 114 12.39 9.83 12.33
C LYS A 114 12.24 9.72 13.84
N GLY A 115 11.06 9.42 14.39
CA GLY A 115 10.77 9.22 15.82
C GLY A 115 11.93 9.47 16.80
N THR A 116 12.83 8.48 16.94
CA THR A 116 14.04 8.53 17.78
C THR A 116 15.37 8.56 17.00
N LYS A 117 15.32 8.57 15.67
CA LYS A 117 16.47 8.64 14.78
C LYS A 117 17.05 10.05 14.75
N THR A 118 18.36 10.15 14.57
CA THR A 118 19.06 11.45 14.46
C THR A 118 18.59 12.23 13.22
N GLU A 119 18.67 13.56 13.27
CA GLU A 119 18.23 14.41 12.16
C GLU A 119 18.94 14.10 10.83
N ASP A 120 20.18 13.60 10.88
CA ASP A 120 21.00 13.24 9.72
C ASP A 120 20.69 11.85 9.14
N SER A 121 19.80 11.08 9.76
CA SER A 121 19.42 9.76 9.23
C SER A 121 18.61 9.88 7.94
N SER A 122 18.93 9.02 6.97
CA SER A 122 18.15 8.87 5.74
C SER A 122 16.75 8.35 6.07
N PHE A 123 15.75 8.81 5.31
CA PHE A 123 14.39 8.28 5.44
C PHE A 123 14.34 6.78 5.15
N SER A 124 13.45 6.06 5.83
CA SER A 124 13.15 4.68 5.44
C SER A 124 12.61 4.60 4.02
N HIS A 125 12.64 3.41 3.41
CA HIS A 125 12.10 3.21 2.07
C HIS A 125 10.58 3.47 2.03
N GLU A 126 9.88 3.13 3.10
CA GLU A 126 8.44 3.34 3.28
C GLU A 126 8.10 4.83 3.36
N ALA A 127 8.84 5.58 4.18
CA ALA A 127 8.67 7.02 4.28
C ALA A 127 9.05 7.73 2.98
N THR A 128 10.12 7.29 2.31
CA THR A 128 10.52 7.82 0.99
C THR A 128 9.41 7.64 -0.05
N GLU A 129 8.81 6.44 -0.12
CA GLU A 129 7.74 6.18 -1.06
C GLU A 129 6.45 6.94 -0.70
N ALA A 130 6.13 7.09 0.60
CA ALA A 130 5.00 7.90 1.05
C ALA A 130 5.18 9.39 0.69
N LEU A 131 6.38 9.94 0.88
CA LEU A 131 6.71 11.32 0.47
C LEU A 131 6.60 11.49 -1.04
N ALA A 132 7.04 10.51 -1.83
CA ALA A 132 6.91 10.56 -3.28
C ALA A 132 5.44 10.53 -3.74
N TRP A 133 4.58 9.75 -3.07
CA TRP A 133 3.14 9.80 -3.35
C TRP A 133 2.51 11.12 -2.94
N LEU A 134 2.91 11.66 -1.79
CA LEU A 134 2.47 12.98 -1.35
C LEU A 134 2.82 14.04 -2.38
N GLU A 135 4.02 14.00 -2.94
CA GLU A 135 4.44 14.90 -4.02
C GLU A 135 3.58 14.77 -5.26
N VAL A 136 3.06 13.59 -5.61
CA VAL A 136 2.14 13.41 -6.73
C VAL A 136 0.77 14.02 -6.44
N LEU A 137 0.23 13.81 -5.23
CA LEU A 137 -1.12 14.27 -4.88
C LEU A 137 -1.19 15.77 -4.55
N CYS A 138 -0.05 16.39 -4.25
CA CYS A 138 0.04 17.80 -3.85
C CYS A 138 0.56 18.72 -4.97
N LYS A 139 0.56 18.27 -6.24
CA LYS A 139 0.94 19.12 -7.39
C LYS A 139 -0.15 20.13 -7.80
#